data_AF-A0A9E2AJ64-F1
#
_entry.id   AF-A0A9E2AJ64-F1
#
_cell.length_a   1.000
_cell.length_b   1.000
_cell.length_c   1.000
_cell.angle_alpha   90.00
_cell.angle_beta   90.00
_cell.angle_gamma   90.00
#
_symmetry.space_group_name_H-M   'P 1'
#
loop_
_entity.id
_entity.type
_entity.pdbx_description
1 polymer ?
#
loop_
_entity_poly.entity_id
_entity_poly.type
_entity_poly.pdbx_seq_one_letter_code
_entity_poly.pdbx_strand_id
1 'polypeptide(L)'
;MPIYQNARNQNVNCMAGMPITFDANGKVVSATVARNSVYQNARNQNVTAAAGTFLQFDTRGYVASATVPRNSVYQNVRNQNVTAAARTMISFDTNGYVTSVIVARNSVYQNARNQNVTCSASTTIQFDDRGFVTSAVLPRNSVYQNSRDQNVTGSPGTTIIFDNRGYVSSAEVSRNSVFQNGRNQNVTATANTTIVFYSTGYVNSAIVPRKAVYQNANNQNVTVLAGRTAVFSIIGFLISN
;
A
#
# COMPACT_ATOMS: atom_id res chain seq x y z
N MET A 1 13.67 -28.54 -18.69
CA MET A 1 13.52 -27.52 -17.63
C MET A 1 14.88 -26.88 -17.41
N PRO A 2 15.08 -25.63 -17.84
CA PRO A 2 16.32 -24.90 -17.61
C PRO A 2 16.61 -24.76 -16.11
N ILE A 3 17.88 -24.95 -15.73
CA ILE A 3 18.37 -24.74 -14.37
C ILE A 3 19.46 -23.68 -14.43
N TYR A 4 19.30 -22.64 -13.64
CA TYR A 4 20.27 -21.55 -13.48
C TYR A 4 20.59 -21.36 -11.99
N GLN A 5 21.44 -20.40 -11.65
CA GLN A 5 21.80 -20.11 -10.27
C GLN A 5 21.44 -18.67 -9.90
N ASN A 6 20.95 -18.45 -8.68
CA ASN A 6 20.86 -17.11 -8.09
C ASN A 6 22.23 -16.67 -7.54
N ALA A 7 22.31 -15.44 -7.00
CA ALA A 7 23.55 -14.90 -6.43
C ALA A 7 24.11 -15.69 -5.23
N ARG A 8 23.31 -16.58 -4.61
CA ARG A 8 23.74 -17.51 -3.55
C ARG A 8 24.17 -18.88 -4.08
N ASN A 9 24.35 -19.02 -5.40
CA ASN A 9 24.65 -20.28 -6.09
C ASN A 9 23.60 -21.38 -5.85
N GLN A 10 22.35 -21.00 -5.52
CA GLN A 10 21.25 -21.94 -5.38
C GLN A 10 20.62 -22.19 -6.75
N ASN A 11 20.31 -23.45 -7.04
CA ASN A 11 19.64 -23.83 -8.28
C ASN A 11 18.22 -23.23 -8.36
N VAL A 12 17.93 -22.56 -9.48
CA VAL A 12 16.62 -22.02 -9.83
C VAL A 12 16.08 -22.80 -11.02
N ASN A 13 15.00 -23.53 -10.78
CA ASN A 13 14.32 -24.33 -11.79
C ASN A 13 13.34 -23.44 -12.55
N CYS A 14 13.74 -22.93 -13.70
CA CYS A 14 12.94 -21.99 -14.47
C CYS A 14 11.98 -22.72 -15.41
N MET A 15 10.79 -22.16 -15.60
CA MET A 15 9.81 -22.64 -16.57
C MET A 15 10.30 -22.36 -17.99
N ALA A 16 10.31 -23.39 -18.84
CA ALA A 16 10.75 -23.25 -20.23
C ALA A 16 9.84 -22.29 -20.99
N GLY A 17 10.41 -21.46 -21.86
CA GLY A 17 9.66 -20.48 -22.66
C GLY A 17 9.21 -19.23 -21.90
N MET A 18 9.47 -19.13 -20.59
CA MET A 18 9.17 -17.94 -19.79
C MET A 18 10.39 -17.02 -19.69
N PRO A 19 10.19 -15.69 -19.62
CA PRO A 19 11.28 -14.73 -19.40
C PRO A 19 12.06 -15.01 -18.11
N ILE A 20 13.36 -14.80 -18.18
CA ILE A 20 14.28 -14.88 -17.03
C ILE A 20 15.13 -13.62 -17.06
N THR A 21 15.21 -12.94 -15.93
CA THR A 21 16.08 -11.77 -15.77
C THR A 21 17.35 -12.21 -15.05
N PHE A 22 18.49 -11.82 -15.59
CA PHE A 22 19.81 -12.05 -15.02
C PHE A 22 20.45 -10.74 -14.56
N ASP A 23 21.31 -10.80 -13.56
CA ASP A 23 22.22 -9.71 -13.24
C ASP A 23 23.41 -9.68 -14.21
N ALA A 24 24.31 -8.72 -14.04
CA ALA A 24 25.51 -8.57 -14.86
C ALA A 24 26.48 -9.78 -14.78
N ASN A 25 26.35 -10.62 -13.77
CA ASN A 25 27.15 -11.83 -13.56
C ASN A 25 26.45 -13.10 -14.06
N GLY A 26 25.30 -12.96 -14.74
CA GLY A 26 24.51 -14.10 -15.24
C GLY A 26 23.76 -14.87 -14.14
N LYS A 27 23.58 -14.29 -12.95
CA LYS A 27 22.79 -14.89 -11.87
C LYS A 27 21.32 -14.48 -11.98
N VAL A 28 20.41 -15.40 -11.67
CA VAL A 28 18.97 -15.17 -11.76
C VAL A 28 18.54 -14.09 -10.75
N VAL A 29 17.92 -13.04 -11.26
CA VAL A 29 17.24 -11.98 -10.48
C VAL A 29 15.75 -12.28 -10.38
N SER A 30 15.12 -12.73 -11.47
CA SER A 30 13.72 -13.16 -11.44
C SER A 30 13.41 -14.19 -12.51
N ALA A 31 12.43 -15.04 -12.24
CA ALA A 31 11.95 -16.07 -13.16
C ALA A 31 10.55 -16.55 -12.77
N THR A 32 9.86 -17.17 -13.73
CA THR A 32 8.76 -18.09 -13.43
C THR A 32 9.33 -19.46 -13.05
N VAL A 33 9.04 -19.96 -11.85
CA VAL A 33 9.59 -21.26 -11.40
C VAL A 33 8.79 -22.44 -11.94
N ALA A 34 9.45 -23.49 -12.41
CA ALA A 34 8.82 -24.68 -12.99
C ALA A 34 8.20 -25.63 -11.96
N ARG A 35 8.68 -25.58 -10.71
CA ARG A 35 8.22 -26.42 -9.60
C ARG A 35 8.30 -25.69 -8.28
N ASN A 36 7.51 -26.14 -7.30
CA ASN A 36 7.59 -25.61 -5.94
C ASN A 36 9.02 -25.74 -5.44
N SER A 37 9.62 -24.60 -5.08
CA SER A 37 11.04 -24.53 -4.70
C SER A 37 11.17 -23.68 -3.45
N VAL A 38 12.07 -24.08 -2.54
CA VAL A 38 12.29 -23.38 -1.26
C VAL A 38 13.58 -22.58 -1.34
N TYR A 39 13.48 -21.31 -0.99
CA TYR A 39 14.60 -20.39 -0.86
C TYR A 39 14.52 -19.69 0.50
N GLN A 40 15.48 -18.82 0.80
CA GLN A 40 15.49 -18.04 2.04
C GLN A 40 15.27 -16.56 1.74
N ASN A 41 14.49 -15.87 2.57
CA ASN A 41 14.57 -14.41 2.67
C ASN A 41 15.80 -14.01 3.50
N ALA A 42 16.08 -12.71 3.60
CA ALA A 42 17.26 -12.22 4.33
C ALA A 42 17.20 -12.45 5.86
N ARG A 43 16.07 -12.92 6.42
CA ARG A 43 15.95 -13.39 7.81
C ARG A 43 16.18 -14.89 7.97
N ASN A 44 16.67 -15.57 6.93
CA ASN A 44 16.82 -17.02 6.88
C ASN A 44 15.49 -17.78 7.05
N GLN A 45 14.35 -17.13 6.81
CA GLN A 45 13.05 -17.81 6.79
C GLN A 45 12.86 -18.51 5.44
N ASN A 46 12.37 -19.74 5.49
CA ASN A 46 12.06 -20.51 4.28
C ASN A 46 10.85 -19.88 3.56
N VAL A 47 11.04 -19.56 2.29
CA VAL A 47 10.00 -19.11 1.37
C VAL A 47 9.83 -20.15 0.27
N THR A 48 8.65 -20.77 0.23
CA THR A 48 8.29 -21.66 -0.88
C THR A 48 7.68 -20.84 -2.01
N ALA A 49 8.34 -20.78 -3.15
CA ALA A 49 7.79 -20.24 -4.38
C ALA A 49 6.89 -21.29 -5.06
N ALA A 50 5.70 -20.89 -5.50
CA ALA A 50 4.74 -21.78 -6.15
C ALA A 50 5.13 -22.07 -7.61
N ALA A 51 4.97 -23.31 -8.05
CA ALA A 51 5.16 -23.71 -9.44
C ALA A 51 4.29 -22.88 -10.39
N GLY A 52 4.85 -22.50 -11.54
CA GLY A 52 4.19 -21.69 -12.56
C GLY A 52 4.02 -20.23 -12.19
N THR A 53 4.71 -19.75 -11.14
CA THR A 53 4.56 -18.37 -10.66
C THR A 53 5.89 -17.63 -10.54
N PHE A 54 5.79 -16.31 -10.40
CA PHE A 54 6.92 -15.41 -10.32
C PHE A 54 7.67 -15.55 -8.99
N LEU A 55 9.00 -15.52 -9.10
CA LEU A 55 9.96 -15.45 -8.01
C LEU A 55 10.99 -14.37 -8.35
N GLN A 56 11.34 -13.56 -7.36
CA GLN A 56 12.38 -12.53 -7.46
C GLN A 56 13.34 -12.61 -6.28
N PHE A 57 14.61 -12.41 -6.58
CA PHE A 57 15.67 -12.29 -5.61
C PHE A 57 16.16 -10.85 -5.50
N ASP A 58 16.68 -10.49 -4.33
CA ASP A 58 17.50 -9.29 -4.15
C ASP A 58 18.90 -9.48 -4.74
N THR A 59 19.73 -8.43 -4.71
CA THR A 59 21.11 -8.46 -5.23
C THR A 59 22.03 -9.43 -4.49
N ARG A 60 21.63 -9.93 -3.31
CA ARG A 60 22.37 -10.91 -2.50
C ARG A 60 21.80 -12.32 -2.68
N GLY A 61 20.79 -12.50 -3.53
CA GLY A 61 20.15 -13.77 -3.83
C GLY A 61 19.14 -14.25 -2.79
N TYR A 62 18.70 -13.40 -1.85
CA TYR A 62 17.59 -13.70 -0.96
C TYR A 62 16.25 -13.40 -1.65
N VAL A 63 15.18 -14.09 -1.27
CA VAL A 63 13.85 -13.83 -1.84
C VAL A 63 13.41 -12.40 -1.51
N ALA A 64 13.21 -11.59 -2.55
CA ALA A 64 12.63 -10.25 -2.48
C ALA A 64 11.11 -10.31 -2.70
N SER A 65 10.63 -11.18 -3.58
CA SER A 65 9.20 -11.46 -3.71
C SER A 65 8.95 -12.87 -4.26
N ALA A 66 7.83 -13.47 -3.87
CA ALA A 66 7.41 -14.78 -4.37
C ALA A 66 5.91 -14.96 -4.24
N THR A 67 5.31 -15.73 -5.14
CA THR A 67 3.96 -16.26 -4.92
C THR A 67 4.04 -17.53 -4.09
N VAL A 68 3.33 -17.59 -2.96
CA VAL A 68 3.37 -18.75 -2.06
C VAL A 68 2.30 -19.80 -2.43
N PRO A 69 2.57 -21.12 -2.36
CA PRO A 69 1.60 -22.12 -2.80
C PRO A 69 0.47 -22.37 -1.79
N ARG A 70 0.68 -21.99 -0.53
CA ARG A 70 -0.22 -22.20 0.62
C ARG A 70 -0.14 -21.01 1.57
N ASN A 71 -1.13 -20.88 2.46
CA ASN A 71 -1.08 -19.88 3.52
C ASN A 71 0.24 -20.03 4.31
N SER A 72 1.00 -18.95 4.41
CA SER A 72 2.36 -18.98 4.97
C SER A 72 2.55 -17.79 5.90
N VAL A 73 3.25 -18.00 7.01
CA VAL A 73 3.45 -16.98 8.05
C VAL A 73 4.87 -16.44 7.98
N TYR A 74 4.97 -15.12 7.93
CA TYR A 74 6.23 -14.37 7.97
C TYR A 74 6.12 -13.25 9.01
N GLN A 75 7.17 -12.44 9.16
CA GLN A 75 7.21 -11.34 10.12
C GLN A 75 7.40 -9.99 9.44
N ASN A 76 6.70 -8.97 9.90
CA ASN A 76 7.07 -7.58 9.62
C ASN A 76 8.18 -7.10 10.58
N VAL A 77 8.67 -5.88 10.39
CA VAL A 77 9.76 -5.28 11.19
C VAL A 77 9.47 -5.28 12.69
N ARG A 78 8.18 -5.17 13.06
CA ARG A 78 7.70 -5.18 14.45
C ARG A 78 7.53 -6.60 15.03
N ASN A 79 8.08 -7.62 14.36
CA ASN A 79 7.97 -9.04 14.72
C ASN A 79 6.52 -9.55 14.80
N GLN A 80 5.57 -8.87 14.15
CA GLN A 80 4.19 -9.32 14.11
C GLN A 80 4.04 -10.39 13.03
N ASN A 81 3.27 -11.44 13.33
CA ASN A 81 2.97 -12.48 12.36
C ASN A 81 2.07 -11.96 11.25
N VAL A 82 2.49 -12.19 10.02
CA VAL A 82 1.79 -11.81 8.80
C VAL A 82 1.50 -13.06 7.99
N THR A 83 0.21 -13.40 7.85
CA THR A 83 -0.22 -14.62 7.15
C THR A 83 -0.55 -14.28 5.70
N ALA A 84 0.36 -14.59 4.78
CA ALA A 84 0.12 -14.50 3.35
C ALA A 84 -0.94 -15.52 2.92
N ALA A 85 -1.86 -15.09 2.05
CA ALA A 85 -2.82 -15.97 1.40
C ALA A 85 -2.13 -16.92 0.43
N ALA A 86 -2.68 -18.12 0.26
CA ALA A 86 -2.24 -19.05 -0.77
C ALA A 86 -2.40 -18.44 -2.17
N ARG A 87 -1.46 -18.74 -3.05
CA ARG A 87 -1.43 -18.31 -4.47
C ARG A 87 -1.38 -16.79 -4.65
N THR A 88 -0.91 -16.06 -3.64
CA THR A 88 -0.68 -14.61 -3.75
C THR A 88 0.79 -14.28 -3.55
N MET A 89 1.17 -13.11 -4.05
CA MET A 89 2.52 -12.58 -3.91
C MET A 89 2.74 -12.02 -2.52
N ILE A 90 3.92 -12.29 -1.97
CA ILE A 90 4.48 -11.61 -0.80
C ILE A 90 5.80 -10.94 -1.22
N SER A 91 6.05 -9.76 -0.67
CA SER A 91 7.29 -9.02 -0.87
C SER A 91 7.99 -8.76 0.46
N PHE A 92 9.32 -8.72 0.40
CA PHE A 92 10.20 -8.48 1.54
C PHE A 92 11.12 -7.29 1.28
N ASP A 93 11.53 -6.61 2.34
CA ASP A 93 12.63 -5.64 2.30
C ASP A 93 14.00 -6.35 2.23
N THR A 94 15.06 -5.54 2.14
CA THR A 94 16.45 -6.03 2.18
C THR A 94 16.84 -6.64 3.53
N ASN A 95 16.01 -6.57 4.56
CA ASN A 95 16.23 -7.24 5.83
C ASN A 95 15.37 -8.50 5.97
N GLY A 96 14.54 -8.83 4.97
CA GLY A 96 13.68 -9.99 4.92
C GLY A 96 12.36 -9.83 5.68
N TYR A 97 11.97 -8.61 6.04
CA TYR A 97 10.67 -8.30 6.64
C TYR A 97 9.61 -8.05 5.57
N VAL A 98 8.37 -8.44 5.86
CA VAL A 98 7.25 -8.25 4.93
C VAL A 98 6.98 -6.76 4.69
N THR A 99 6.99 -6.35 3.42
CA THR A 99 6.63 -4.99 2.96
C THR A 99 5.26 -4.95 2.30
N SER A 100 4.89 -6.01 1.60
CA SER A 100 3.62 -6.13 0.87
C SER A 100 3.11 -7.56 0.92
N VAL A 101 1.81 -7.73 1.14
CA VAL A 101 1.20 -9.07 1.22
C VAL A 101 -0.30 -9.02 1.01
N ILE A 102 -0.86 -10.00 0.31
CA ILE A 102 -2.29 -10.27 0.37
C ILE A 102 -2.54 -11.20 1.57
N VAL A 103 -3.30 -10.73 2.57
CA VAL A 103 -3.51 -11.48 3.81
C VAL A 103 -4.58 -12.56 3.69
N ALA A 104 -4.35 -13.71 4.32
CA ALA A 104 -5.27 -14.86 4.28
C ALA A 104 -6.57 -14.64 5.07
N ARG A 105 -6.57 -13.72 6.04
CA ARG A 105 -7.68 -13.46 6.96
C ARG A 105 -7.67 -12.02 7.42
N ASN A 106 -8.80 -11.57 7.97
CA ASN A 106 -8.86 -10.28 8.65
C ASN A 106 -7.76 -10.23 9.72
N SER A 107 -7.01 -9.15 9.76
CA SER A 107 -5.84 -9.00 10.61
C SER A 107 -5.76 -7.58 11.14
N VAL A 108 -5.05 -7.39 12.26
CA VAL A 108 -4.89 -6.08 12.89
C VAL A 108 -3.41 -5.80 13.04
N TYR A 109 -3.00 -4.65 12.53
CA TYR A 109 -1.64 -4.11 12.63
C TYR A 109 -1.70 -2.66 13.10
N GLN A 110 -0.56 -2.02 13.31
CA GLN A 110 -0.50 -0.62 13.74
C GLN A 110 -0.04 0.29 12.60
N ASN A 111 -0.61 1.49 12.50
CA ASN A 111 0.01 2.59 11.76
C ASN A 111 1.06 3.30 12.64
N ALA A 112 1.79 4.28 12.09
CA ALA A 112 2.85 4.98 12.83
C ALA A 112 2.35 5.86 14.00
N ARG A 113 1.03 6.05 14.15
CA ARG A 113 0.40 6.64 15.34
C ARG A 113 0.03 5.59 16.40
N ASN A 114 0.46 4.34 16.24
CA ASN A 114 0.07 3.20 17.07
C ASN A 114 -1.45 2.94 17.08
N GLN A 115 -2.18 3.43 16.08
CA GLN A 115 -3.60 3.12 15.94
C GLN A 115 -3.76 1.75 15.29
N ASN A 116 -4.71 0.96 15.80
CA ASN A 116 -5.06 -0.33 15.23
C ASN A 116 -5.72 -0.15 13.86
N VAL A 117 -5.13 -0.75 12.84
CA VAL A 117 -5.66 -0.84 11.48
C VAL A 117 -6.17 -2.25 11.25
N THR A 118 -7.49 -2.39 11.14
CA THR A 118 -8.10 -3.68 10.77
C THR A 118 -8.06 -3.79 9.25
N CYS A 119 -7.43 -4.85 8.76
CA CYS A 119 -7.17 -5.09 7.35
C CYS A 119 -8.07 -6.24 6.87
N SER A 120 -8.70 -6.06 5.71
CA SER A 120 -9.60 -7.05 5.12
C SER A 120 -8.84 -8.27 4.60
N ALA A 121 -9.40 -9.46 4.83
CA ALA A 121 -8.93 -10.70 4.22
C ALA A 121 -8.90 -10.59 2.69
N SER A 122 -7.99 -11.32 2.06
CA SER A 122 -7.83 -11.38 0.60
C SER A 122 -7.54 -10.03 -0.06
N THR A 123 -7.03 -9.06 0.70
CA THR A 123 -6.60 -7.75 0.19
C THR A 123 -5.16 -7.47 0.56
N THR A 124 -4.55 -6.54 -0.17
CA THR A 124 -3.15 -6.14 0.03
C THR A 124 -3.00 -5.24 1.25
N ILE A 125 -1.98 -5.51 2.05
CA ILE A 125 -1.46 -4.62 3.09
C ILE A 125 -0.05 -4.21 2.69
N GLN A 126 0.26 -2.92 2.85
CA GLN A 126 1.61 -2.37 2.71
C GLN A 126 2.14 -1.92 4.07
N PHE A 127 3.43 -2.17 4.30
CA PHE A 127 4.17 -1.73 5.47
C PHE A 127 5.33 -0.81 5.09
N ASP A 128 5.64 0.16 5.93
CA ASP A 128 6.90 0.91 5.82
C ASP A 128 8.10 0.13 6.38
N ASP A 129 9.28 0.73 6.29
CA ASP A 129 10.56 0.23 6.81
C ASP A 129 10.63 0.10 8.34
N ARG A 130 9.63 0.62 9.05
CA ARG A 130 9.45 0.47 10.51
C ARG A 130 8.36 -0.56 10.84
N GLY A 131 7.74 -1.17 9.82
CA GLY A 131 6.70 -2.19 9.95
C GLY A 131 5.31 -1.65 10.28
N PHE A 132 5.07 -0.35 10.09
CA PHE A 132 3.75 0.25 10.25
C PHE A 132 2.95 0.17 8.96
N VAL A 133 1.63 0.02 9.08
CA VAL A 133 0.72 0.02 7.92
C VAL A 133 0.76 1.37 7.23
N THR A 134 1.07 1.36 5.93
CA THR A 134 0.98 2.53 5.04
C THR A 134 -0.24 2.47 4.14
N SER A 135 -0.76 1.27 3.87
CA SER A 135 -1.97 1.07 3.08
C SER A 135 -2.67 -0.23 3.47
N ALA A 136 -4.01 -0.19 3.57
CA ALA A 136 -4.82 -1.37 3.81
C ALA A 136 -6.24 -1.18 3.28
N VAL A 137 -6.90 -2.28 2.89
CA VAL A 137 -8.34 -2.28 2.62
C VAL A 137 -9.11 -2.48 3.93
N LEU A 138 -10.09 -1.63 4.18
CA LEU A 138 -10.89 -1.65 5.40
C LEU A 138 -12.05 -2.66 5.30
N PRO A 139 -12.26 -3.56 6.26
CA PRO A 139 -13.40 -4.49 6.24
C PRO A 139 -14.72 -3.84 6.70
N ARG A 140 -14.67 -2.65 7.31
CA ARG A 140 -15.81 -1.89 7.84
C ARG A 140 -15.46 -0.40 7.87
N ASN A 141 -16.48 0.46 8.03
CA ASN A 141 -16.27 1.88 8.33
C ASN A 141 -15.30 2.03 9.51
N SER A 142 -14.22 2.76 9.30
CA SER A 142 -13.16 2.95 10.30
C SER A 142 -12.72 4.40 10.35
N VAL A 143 -12.44 4.91 11.54
CA VAL A 143 -12.10 6.32 11.76
C VAL A 143 -10.63 6.45 12.09
N TYR A 144 -9.95 7.31 11.34
CA TYR A 144 -8.56 7.72 11.56
C TYR A 144 -8.46 9.24 11.46
N GLN A 145 -7.28 9.81 11.67
CA GLN A 145 -7.07 11.25 11.68
C GLN A 145 -6.14 11.68 10.53
N ASN A 146 -6.44 12.80 9.89
CA ASN A 146 -5.45 13.51 9.07
C ASN A 146 -4.48 14.32 9.96
N SER A 147 -3.48 14.98 9.37
CA SER A 147 -2.45 15.72 10.14
C SER A 147 -2.94 16.97 10.86
N ARG A 148 -4.24 17.29 10.75
CA ARG A 148 -4.91 18.36 11.50
C ARG A 148 -5.88 17.80 12.55
N ASP A 149 -5.68 16.53 12.93
CA ASP A 149 -6.50 15.77 13.87
C ASP A 149 -8.00 15.70 13.49
N GLN A 150 -8.32 15.89 12.21
CA GLN A 150 -9.68 15.77 11.72
C GLN A 150 -10.00 14.32 11.42
N ASN A 151 -11.16 13.87 11.90
CA ASN A 151 -11.64 12.52 11.68
C ASN A 151 -11.95 12.28 10.20
N VAL A 152 -11.32 11.24 9.64
CA VAL A 152 -11.60 10.68 8.33
C VAL A 152 -12.25 9.32 8.54
N THR A 153 -13.51 9.16 8.15
CA THR A 153 -14.21 7.87 8.17
C THR A 153 -14.07 7.19 6.81
N GLY A 154 -13.21 6.19 6.72
CA GLY A 154 -12.97 5.42 5.50
C GLY A 154 -14.09 4.40 5.23
N SER A 155 -14.49 4.24 3.97
CA SER A 155 -15.50 3.27 3.52
C SER A 155 -15.02 1.81 3.60
N PRO A 156 -15.89 0.83 3.90
CA PRO A 156 -15.57 -0.59 3.79
C PRO A 156 -15.24 -0.97 2.34
N GLY A 157 -14.36 -1.95 2.16
CA GLY A 157 -13.94 -2.44 0.85
C GLY A 157 -12.98 -1.51 0.10
N THR A 158 -12.62 -0.37 0.69
CA THR A 158 -11.76 0.64 0.06
C THR A 158 -10.41 0.74 0.75
N THR A 159 -9.43 1.26 0.02
CA THR A 159 -8.08 1.43 0.52
C THR A 159 -7.97 2.74 1.31
N ILE A 160 -7.42 2.65 2.52
CA ILE A 160 -6.92 3.80 3.27
C ILE A 160 -5.40 3.84 3.16
N ILE A 161 -4.85 5.04 2.97
CA ILE A 161 -3.40 5.28 2.87
C ILE A 161 -2.99 6.24 4.00
N PHE A 162 -1.88 5.91 4.65
CA PHE A 162 -1.27 6.71 5.71
C PHE A 162 0.05 7.33 5.23
N ASP A 163 0.35 8.53 5.71
CA ASP A 163 1.68 9.13 5.58
C ASP A 163 2.69 8.46 6.53
N ASN A 164 3.96 8.86 6.42
CA ASN A 164 5.04 8.34 7.27
C ASN A 164 4.88 8.69 8.77
N ARG A 165 3.91 9.53 9.16
CA ARG A 165 3.57 9.83 10.55
C ARG A 165 2.30 9.12 10.99
N GLY A 166 1.68 8.32 10.12
CA GLY A 166 0.48 7.53 10.40
C GLY A 166 -0.81 8.31 10.27
N TYR A 167 -0.80 9.52 9.70
CA TYR A 167 -2.01 10.28 9.40
C TYR A 167 -2.58 9.86 8.05
N VAL A 168 -3.89 9.96 7.88
CA VAL A 168 -4.54 9.68 6.60
C VAL A 168 -4.04 10.64 5.53
N SER A 169 -3.43 10.10 4.47
CA SER A 169 -3.05 10.83 3.27
C SER A 169 -4.07 10.65 2.15
N SER A 170 -4.81 9.53 2.14
CA SER A 170 -5.90 9.28 1.19
C SER A 170 -6.90 8.28 1.74
N ALA A 171 -8.18 8.49 1.48
CA ALA A 171 -9.24 7.53 1.79
C ALA A 171 -10.49 7.78 0.92
N GLU A 172 -11.25 6.74 0.61
CA GLU A 172 -12.64 6.92 0.22
C GLU A 172 -13.49 7.21 1.47
N VAL A 173 -14.22 8.33 1.48
CA VAL A 173 -15.02 8.72 2.66
C VAL A 173 -16.41 8.10 2.65
N SER A 174 -16.83 7.53 3.78
CA SER A 174 -18.12 6.82 3.89
C SER A 174 -19.36 7.73 3.87
N ARG A 175 -19.17 9.04 3.97
CA ARG A 175 -20.20 10.08 4.00
C ARG A 175 -19.62 11.42 3.60
N ASN A 176 -20.50 12.34 3.20
CA ASN A 176 -20.10 13.73 2.97
C ASN A 176 -19.42 14.27 4.23
N SER A 177 -18.19 14.72 4.10
CA SER A 177 -17.34 15.09 5.25
C SER A 177 -16.67 16.43 5.01
N VAL A 178 -16.64 17.28 6.03
CA VAL A 178 -16.08 18.63 5.95
C VAL A 178 -14.71 18.65 6.58
N PHE A 179 -13.73 19.19 5.84
CA PHE A 179 -12.35 19.31 6.27
C PHE A 179 -11.94 20.78 6.25
N GLN A 180 -11.17 21.17 7.27
CA GLN A 180 -10.64 22.51 7.37
C GLN A 180 -9.47 22.57 6.39
N ASN A 181 -9.52 23.54 5.50
CA ASN A 181 -8.48 23.80 4.54
C ASN A 181 -7.71 25.07 4.93
N GLY A 182 -6.65 25.37 4.18
CA GLY A 182 -5.97 26.65 4.29
C GLY A 182 -6.94 27.81 4.04
N ARG A 183 -6.50 29.03 4.35
CA ARG A 183 -7.26 30.26 4.06
C ARG A 183 -8.63 30.35 4.76
N ASN A 184 -8.79 29.65 5.89
CA ASN A 184 -10.07 29.54 6.62
C ASN A 184 -11.23 29.02 5.74
N GLN A 185 -10.91 28.23 4.72
CA GLN A 185 -11.90 27.62 3.84
C GLN A 185 -12.21 26.20 4.31
N ASN A 186 -13.43 25.74 4.09
CA ASN A 186 -13.83 24.36 4.34
C ASN A 186 -14.05 23.63 3.01
N VAL A 187 -13.52 22.43 2.88
CA VAL A 187 -13.77 21.55 1.73
C VAL A 187 -14.69 20.43 2.18
N THR A 188 -15.82 20.27 1.50
CA THR A 188 -16.70 19.11 1.71
C THR A 188 -16.37 18.07 0.66
N ALA A 189 -15.90 16.89 1.08
CA ALA A 189 -15.73 15.75 0.18
C ALA A 189 -17.04 14.98 0.05
N THR A 190 -17.36 14.54 -1.17
CA THR A 190 -18.52 13.70 -1.48
C THR A 190 -18.32 12.28 -0.94
N ALA A 191 -19.36 11.70 -0.37
CA ALA A 191 -19.41 10.29 0.04
C ALA A 191 -19.04 9.36 -1.12
N ASN A 192 -18.38 8.24 -0.80
CA ASN A 192 -17.92 7.23 -1.77
C ASN A 192 -16.99 7.80 -2.85
N THR A 193 -16.25 8.86 -2.51
CA THR A 193 -15.19 9.42 -3.35
C THR A 193 -13.90 9.53 -2.55
N THR A 194 -12.77 9.49 -3.26
CA THR A 194 -11.46 9.62 -2.64
C THR A 194 -11.18 11.08 -2.28
N ILE A 195 -10.79 11.31 -1.04
CA ILE A 195 -10.13 12.55 -0.60
C ILE A 195 -8.64 12.28 -0.43
N VAL A 196 -7.82 13.24 -0.86
CA VAL A 196 -6.36 13.22 -0.70
C VAL A 196 -5.93 14.42 0.13
N PHE A 197 -4.99 14.22 1.04
CA PHE A 197 -4.41 15.26 1.91
C PHE A 197 -2.92 15.44 1.62
N TYR A 198 -2.45 16.67 1.80
CA TYR A 198 -1.02 16.93 2.00
C TYR A 198 -0.58 16.48 3.39
N SER A 199 0.73 16.39 3.62
CA SER A 199 1.30 16.15 4.96
C SER A 199 0.98 17.28 5.95
N THR A 200 0.56 18.46 5.49
CA THR A 200 0.02 19.52 6.37
C THR A 200 -1.39 19.21 6.87
N GLY A 201 -2.03 18.17 6.33
CA GLY A 201 -3.42 17.78 6.60
C GLY A 201 -4.47 18.63 5.88
N TYR A 202 -4.03 19.61 5.09
CA TYR A 202 -4.91 20.31 4.14
C TYR A 202 -5.29 19.41 2.98
N VAL A 203 -6.46 19.67 2.40
CA VAL A 203 -6.98 18.88 1.28
C VAL A 203 -6.13 19.17 0.05
N ASN A 204 -5.60 18.13 -0.57
CA ASN A 204 -4.98 18.20 -1.90
C ASN A 204 -6.07 18.12 -2.96
N SER A 205 -6.94 17.12 -2.88
CA SER A 205 -8.05 16.98 -3.82
C SER A 205 -9.27 16.30 -3.19
N ALA A 206 -10.46 16.70 -3.65
CA ALA A 206 -11.72 16.08 -3.28
C ALA A 206 -12.79 16.36 -4.34
N ILE A 207 -13.71 15.41 -4.55
CA ILE A 207 -14.96 15.69 -5.28
C ILE A 207 -15.90 16.45 -4.35
N VAL A 208 -16.50 17.54 -4.82
CA VAL A 208 -17.44 18.33 -4.01
C VAL A 208 -18.90 17.94 -4.25
N PRO A 209 -19.75 17.84 -3.20
CA PRO A 209 -21.12 17.30 -3.36
C PRO A 209 -22.12 18.35 -3.88
N ARG A 210 -21.74 19.63 -3.87
CA ARG A 210 -22.57 20.76 -4.29
C ARG A 210 -21.70 21.88 -4.82
N LYS A 211 -22.33 22.86 -5.48
CA LYS A 211 -21.66 24.10 -5.87
C LYS A 211 -20.94 24.71 -4.66
N ALA A 212 -19.65 24.98 -4.80
CA ALA A 212 -18.80 25.58 -3.78
C ALA A 212 -17.97 26.71 -4.39
N VAL A 213 -17.48 27.63 -3.55
CA VAL A 213 -16.64 28.75 -3.98
C VAL A 213 -15.35 28.71 -3.17
N TYR A 214 -14.21 28.73 -3.87
CA TYR A 214 -12.87 28.72 -3.27
C TYR A 214 -12.04 29.87 -3.80
N GLN A 215 -10.96 30.22 -3.09
CA GLN A 215 -10.04 31.27 -3.53
C GLN A 215 -8.89 30.65 -4.33
N ASN A 216 -8.57 31.19 -5.49
CA ASN A 216 -7.31 30.87 -6.18
C ASN A 216 -6.14 31.70 -5.61
N ALA A 217 -4.92 31.48 -6.11
CA ALA A 217 -3.71 32.17 -5.65
C ALA A 217 -3.77 33.71 -5.82
N ASN A 218 -4.63 34.21 -6.70
CA ASN A 218 -4.86 35.64 -6.92
C ASN A 218 -5.97 36.21 -6.01
N ASN A 219 -6.43 35.46 -5.00
CA ASN A 219 -7.56 35.78 -4.12
C ASN A 219 -8.90 35.95 -4.86
N GLN A 220 -9.03 35.43 -6.08
CA GLN A 220 -10.29 35.47 -6.84
C GLN A 220 -11.18 34.30 -6.41
N ASN A 221 -12.47 34.56 -6.30
CA ASN A 221 -13.48 33.54 -6.05
C ASN A 221 -13.74 32.72 -7.31
N VAL A 222 -13.47 31.42 -7.23
CA VAL A 222 -13.72 30.45 -8.31
C VAL A 222 -14.83 29.50 -7.87
N THR A 223 -15.83 29.34 -8.72
CA THR A 223 -16.92 28.40 -8.49
C THR A 223 -16.52 27.01 -8.96
N VAL A 224 -16.70 26.01 -8.09
CA VAL A 224 -16.60 24.58 -8.41
C VAL A 224 -18.00 24.00 -8.42
N LEU A 225 -18.39 23.35 -9.52
CA LEU A 225 -19.70 22.71 -9.65
C LEU A 225 -19.75 21.37 -8.88
N ALA A 226 -20.97 20.94 -8.54
CA ALA A 226 -21.18 19.65 -7.90
C ALA A 226 -20.62 18.50 -8.76
N GLY A 227 -20.02 17.49 -8.12
CA GLY A 227 -19.42 16.34 -8.79
C GLY A 227 -18.08 16.61 -9.45
N ARG A 228 -17.55 17.84 -9.41
CA ARG A 228 -16.21 18.17 -9.90
C ARG A 228 -15.15 17.93 -8.83
N THR A 229 -13.94 17.59 -9.28
CA THR A 229 -12.77 17.43 -8.41
C THR A 229 -12.15 18.79 -8.19
N ALA A 230 -12.20 19.32 -6.97
CA ALA A 230 -11.44 20.49 -6.59
C ALA A 230 -10.02 20.06 -6.21
N VAL A 231 -9.01 20.68 -6.83
CA VAL A 231 -7.58 20.48 -6.49
C VAL A 231 -7.04 21.75 -5.87
N PHE A 232 -6.33 21.62 -4.74
CA PHE A 232 -5.81 22.73 -3.97
C PHE A 232 -4.29 22.64 -3.85
N SER A 233 -3.65 23.78 -3.62
CA SER A 233 -2.25 23.88 -3.21
C SER A 233 -2.07 23.47 -1.75
N ILE A 234 -0.80 23.26 -1.35
CA ILE A 234 -0.43 22.92 0.03
C ILE A 234 -0.82 23.98 1.07
N ILE A 235 -1.16 25.20 0.64
CA ILE A 235 -1.64 26.30 1.51
C ILE A 235 -3.14 26.59 1.33
N GLY A 236 -3.86 25.76 0.58
CA GLY A 236 -5.33 25.78 0.49
C GLY A 236 -5.93 26.59 -0.67
N PHE A 237 -5.13 27.20 -1.55
CA PHE A 237 -5.68 27.84 -2.77
C PHE A 237 -6.16 26.82 -3.79
N LEU A 238 -7.31 27.04 -4.43
CA LEU A 238 -7.79 26.26 -5.57
C LEU A 238 -6.84 26.44 -6.77
N ILE A 239 -6.41 25.33 -7.36
CA ILE A 239 -5.54 25.25 -8.54
C ILE A 239 -6.36 24.89 -9.79
N SER A 240 -7.27 23.90 -9.67
CA SER A 240 -8.11 23.44 -10.78
C SER A 240 -9.44 22.84 -10.30
N ASN A 241 -10.43 22.79 -11.20
CA ASN A 241 -11.73 22.13 -10.98
C ASN A 241 -12.40 21.63 -12.28
#